data_AF-A0A4Q5UZF1-F1
#
_entry.id   AF-A0A4Q5UZF1-F1
#
_cell.length_a   1.000
_cell.length_b   1.000
_cell.length_c   1.000
_cell.angle_alpha   90.00
_cell.angle_beta   90.00
_cell.angle_gamma   90.00
#
_symmetry.space_group_name_H-M   'P 1'
#
loop_
_entity.id
_entity.type
_entity.pdbx_description
1 polymer ?
#
loop_
_entity_poly.entity_id
_entity_poly.type
_entity_poly.pdbx_seq_one_letter_code
_entity_poly.pdbx_strand_id
1 'polypeptide(L)'
;MGERFTQLPVDSPIGFFFEAMYRSGFYWNFLGWAQVLAAFLLMTQRFATLGAIFFFFIISNIWIITISLGFSGTWIITSLMLLAVLLLLVWDYQKLKYILYADNDSDFVQPEIYPTYNTIWIRSGFLLFSWSLGGLLLMARLDDPGKLISRVWLVGILLIVLGALYLNKKRNK
;
A
#
# COMPACT_ATOMS: atom_id res chain seq x y z
N MET A 1 -11.39 3.67 14.19
CA MET A 1 -12.02 3.94 12.88
C MET A 1 -13.29 4.72 13.15
N GLY A 2 -13.49 5.87 12.51
CA GLY A 2 -14.56 6.82 12.88
C GLY A 2 -14.09 8.24 13.19
N GLU A 3 -12.82 8.57 12.95
CA GLU A 3 -12.34 9.94 13.06
C GLU A 3 -12.47 10.68 11.73
N ARG A 4 -12.60 12.01 11.82
CA ARG A 4 -12.63 12.89 10.64
C ARG A 4 -11.26 12.89 9.96
N PHE A 5 -11.26 12.88 8.63
CA PHE A 5 -10.02 13.00 7.85
C PHE A 5 -9.39 14.38 7.97
N THR A 6 -10.21 15.43 8.08
CA THR A 6 -9.74 16.82 8.21
C THR A 6 -10.55 17.55 9.28
N GLN A 7 -9.93 18.56 9.88
CA GLN A 7 -10.61 19.55 10.70
C GLN A 7 -10.98 20.80 9.89
N LEU A 8 -10.87 20.74 8.56
CA LEU A 8 -11.19 21.87 7.70
C LEU A 8 -12.70 22.17 7.77
N PRO A 9 -13.08 23.45 7.77
CA PRO A 9 -14.48 23.83 7.74
C PRO A 9 -15.13 23.34 6.44
N VAL A 10 -16.41 22.99 6.54
CA VAL A 10 -17.25 22.52 5.42
C VAL A 10 -17.47 23.59 4.35
N ASP A 11 -17.12 24.84 4.63
CA ASP A 11 -17.15 25.95 3.65
C ASP A 11 -16.05 25.80 2.59
N SER A 12 -15.01 25.01 2.88
CA SER A 12 -14.00 24.65 1.89
C SER A 12 -14.46 23.42 1.07
N PRO A 13 -14.21 23.38 -0.26
CA PRO A 13 -14.55 22.22 -1.09
C PRO A 13 -13.96 20.90 -0.56
N ILE A 14 -12.76 20.98 0.02
CA ILE A 14 -12.04 19.85 0.63
C ILE A 14 -12.78 19.37 1.89
N GLY A 15 -13.10 20.28 2.81
CA GLY A 15 -13.81 19.96 4.05
C GLY A 15 -15.20 19.41 3.77
N PHE A 16 -15.93 20.01 2.81
CA PHE A 16 -17.24 19.53 2.37
C PHE A 16 -17.20 18.09 1.86
N PHE A 17 -16.26 17.78 0.96
CA PHE A 17 -16.11 16.45 0.38
C PHE A 17 -15.80 15.38 1.44
N PHE A 18 -14.84 15.65 2.33
CA PHE A 18 -14.49 14.68 3.38
C PHE A 18 -15.56 14.53 4.46
N GLU A 19 -16.30 15.58 4.80
CA GLU A 19 -17.42 15.47 5.73
C GLU A 19 -18.54 14.62 5.13
N ALA A 20 -18.86 14.80 3.84
CA ALA A 20 -19.82 13.96 3.13
C ALA A 20 -19.39 12.49 3.09
N MET A 21 -18.12 12.23 2.78
CA MET A 21 -17.56 10.88 2.83
C MET A 21 -17.57 10.30 4.24
N TYR A 22 -17.22 11.08 5.27
CA TYR A 22 -17.25 10.62 6.65
C TYR A 22 -18.68 10.22 7.07
N ARG A 23 -19.68 11.03 6.73
CA ARG A 23 -21.10 10.77 7.01
C ARG A 23 -21.66 9.54 6.28
N SER A 24 -21.03 9.10 5.19
CA SER A 24 -21.43 7.88 4.48
C SER A 24 -21.24 6.61 5.32
N GLY A 25 -20.44 6.65 6.39
CA GLY A 25 -20.29 5.58 7.38
C GLY A 25 -19.66 4.30 6.81
N PHE A 26 -20.46 3.48 6.13
CA PHE A 26 -20.01 2.22 5.54
C PHE A 26 -18.95 2.44 4.45
N TYR A 27 -19.21 3.37 3.52
CA TYR A 27 -18.27 3.65 2.42
C TYR A 27 -16.94 4.20 2.94
N TRP A 28 -16.97 5.06 3.96
CA TRP A 28 -15.77 5.54 4.66
C TRP A 28 -14.90 4.39 5.19
N ASN A 29 -15.52 3.43 5.89
CA ASN A 29 -14.80 2.28 6.41
C ASN A 29 -14.31 1.35 5.29
N PHE A 30 -15.11 1.15 4.24
CA PHE A 30 -14.74 0.33 3.09
C PHE A 30 -13.46 0.84 2.40
N LEU A 31 -13.33 2.16 2.21
CA LEU A 31 -12.12 2.76 1.64
C LEU A 31 -10.87 2.45 2.49
N GLY A 32 -10.99 2.55 3.82
CA GLY A 32 -9.90 2.21 4.74
C GLY A 32 -9.52 0.72 4.66
N TRP A 33 -10.52 -0.17 4.67
CA TRP A 33 -10.29 -1.61 4.54
C TRP A 33 -9.65 -1.99 3.20
N ALA A 34 -10.05 -1.34 2.10
CA ALA A 34 -9.44 -1.56 0.79
C ALA A 34 -7.94 -1.19 0.79
N GLN A 35 -7.55 -0.09 1.46
CA GLN A 35 -6.16 0.30 1.62
C GLN A 35 -5.36 -0.71 2.47
N VAL A 36 -5.91 -1.18 3.57
CA VAL A 36 -5.27 -2.20 4.42
C VAL A 36 -5.09 -3.51 3.65
N LEU A 37 -6.08 -3.93 2.86
CA LEU A 37 -6.00 -5.11 2.01
C LEU A 37 -4.89 -4.96 0.95
N ALA A 38 -4.83 -3.82 0.26
CA ALA A 38 -3.79 -3.55 -0.73
C ALA A 38 -2.39 -3.58 -0.10
N ALA A 39 -2.23 -2.98 1.09
CA ALA A 39 -0.98 -3.02 1.85
C ALA A 39 -0.58 -4.43 2.26
N PHE A 40 -1.53 -5.26 2.73
CA PHE A 40 -1.29 -6.66 3.08
C PHE A 40 -0.79 -7.47 1.88
N LEU A 41 -1.44 -7.33 0.72
CA LEU A 41 -1.08 -8.04 -0.52
C LEU A 41 0.31 -7.62 -1.02
N LEU A 42 0.62 -6.32 -1.01
CA LEU A 42 1.93 -5.77 -1.39
C LEU A 42 3.05 -6.24 -0.45
N MET A 43 2.84 -6.14 0.87
CA MET A 43 3.86 -6.49 1.86
C MET A 43 4.16 -7.99 1.89
N THR A 44 3.17 -8.86 1.68
CA THR A 44 3.36 -10.33 1.73
C THR A 44 4.25 -10.86 0.59
N GLN A 45 4.54 -10.06 -0.44
CA GLN A 45 5.37 -10.37 -1.62
C GLN A 45 4.84 -11.50 -2.52
N ARG A 46 4.09 -12.47 -1.98
CA ARG A 46 3.44 -13.57 -2.73
C ARG A 46 2.38 -13.06 -3.70
N PHE A 47 1.59 -12.07 -3.28
CA PHE A 47 0.52 -11.48 -4.07
C PHE A 47 0.82 -10.01 -4.41
N ALA A 48 2.10 -9.65 -4.51
CA ALA A 48 2.53 -8.27 -4.70
C ALA A 48 1.92 -7.65 -5.96
N THR A 49 1.90 -8.39 -7.08
CA THR A 49 1.31 -7.92 -8.34
C THR A 49 -0.17 -7.60 -8.19
N LEU A 50 -0.95 -8.48 -7.53
CA LEU A 50 -2.35 -8.24 -7.26
C LEU A 50 -2.55 -7.02 -6.33
N GLY A 51 -1.71 -6.91 -5.30
CA GLY A 51 -1.69 -5.76 -4.41
C GLY A 51 -1.37 -4.45 -5.15
N ALA A 52 -0.45 -4.48 -6.12
CA ALA A 52 -0.11 -3.34 -6.95
C ALA A 52 -1.27 -2.92 -7.86
N ILE A 53 -2.01 -3.87 -8.42
CA ILE A 53 -3.23 -3.58 -9.19
C ILE A 53 -4.28 -2.89 -8.30
N PHE A 54 -4.57 -3.46 -7.12
CA PHE A 54 -5.51 -2.82 -6.17
C PHE A 54 -5.05 -1.42 -5.78
N PHE A 55 -3.77 -1.28 -5.45
CA PHE A 55 -3.21 0.00 -5.04
C PHE A 55 -3.23 1.02 -6.19
N PHE A 56 -3.03 0.59 -7.44
CA PHE A 56 -3.13 1.45 -8.62
C PHE A 56 -4.52 2.08 -8.76
N PHE A 57 -5.59 1.29 -8.63
CA PHE A 57 -6.95 1.85 -8.68
C PHE A 57 -7.24 2.78 -7.51
N ILE A 58 -6.78 2.43 -6.30
CA ILE A 58 -6.95 3.27 -5.11
C ILE A 58 -6.20 4.59 -5.28
N ILE A 59 -4.92 4.57 -5.61
CA ILE A 59 -4.11 5.78 -5.72
C ILE A 59 -4.52 6.65 -6.91
N SER A 60 -5.00 6.05 -8.00
CA SER A 60 -5.58 6.81 -9.13
C SER A 60 -6.81 7.60 -8.69
N ASN A 61 -7.70 7.00 -7.89
CA ASN A 61 -8.85 7.71 -7.33
C ASN A 61 -8.40 8.87 -6.42
N ILE A 62 -7.45 8.61 -5.52
CA ILE A 62 -6.93 9.64 -4.62
C ILE A 62 -6.26 10.78 -5.42
N TRP A 63 -5.50 10.45 -6.46
CA TRP A 63 -4.84 11.43 -7.33
C TRP A 63 -5.85 12.31 -8.08
N ILE A 64 -6.94 11.72 -8.62
CA ILE A 64 -8.01 12.50 -9.24
C ILE A 64 -8.69 13.42 -8.22
N ILE A 65 -8.91 12.95 -6.98
CA ILE A 65 -9.50 13.77 -5.90
C ILE A 65 -8.58 14.95 -5.55
N THR A 66 -7.27 14.73 -5.42
CA THR A 66 -6.32 15.79 -5.03
C THR A 66 -6.20 16.88 -6.09
N ILE A 67 -6.25 16.51 -7.37
CA ILE A 67 -6.32 17.47 -8.48
C ILE A 67 -7.67 18.20 -8.49
N SER A 68 -8.79 17.47 -8.41
CA SER A 68 -10.13 18.04 -8.54
C SER A 68 -10.47 19.03 -7.43
N LEU A 69 -10.01 18.77 -6.20
CA LEU A 69 -10.27 19.62 -5.04
C LEU A 69 -9.16 20.65 -4.79
N GLY A 70 -8.12 20.69 -5.64
CA GLY A 70 -7.06 21.69 -5.56
C GLY A 70 -6.18 21.59 -4.31
N PHE A 71 -5.82 20.38 -3.87
CA PHE A 71 -4.95 20.21 -2.71
C PHE A 71 -3.55 20.78 -2.99
N SER A 72 -3.12 21.77 -2.22
CA SER A 72 -1.75 22.30 -2.35
C SER A 72 -0.72 21.28 -1.83
N GLY A 73 0.25 20.92 -2.67
CA GLY A 73 1.35 20.01 -2.33
C GLY A 73 1.01 18.51 -2.35
N THR A 74 -0.19 18.10 -1.91
CA THR A 74 -0.57 16.67 -1.85
C THR A 74 -0.70 16.03 -3.25
N TRP A 75 -1.07 16.81 -4.26
CA TRP A 75 -1.14 16.33 -5.65
C TRP A 75 0.23 15.82 -6.14
N ILE A 76 1.34 16.43 -5.69
CA ILE A 76 2.70 16.00 -6.06
C ILE A 76 2.99 14.62 -5.45
N ILE A 77 2.71 14.46 -4.15
CA ILE A 77 2.95 13.19 -3.44
C ILE A 77 2.14 12.07 -4.07
N THR A 78 0.85 12.31 -4.32
CA THR A 78 -0.04 11.32 -4.93
C THR A 78 0.36 11.00 -6.37
N SER A 79 0.88 11.96 -7.13
CA SER A 79 1.46 11.73 -8.47
C SER A 79 2.70 10.83 -8.39
N LEU A 80 3.60 11.06 -7.43
CA LEU A 80 4.79 10.22 -7.22
C LEU A 80 4.41 8.79 -6.79
N MET A 81 3.39 8.65 -5.94
CA MET A 81 2.87 7.33 -5.54
C MET A 81 2.23 6.59 -6.72
N LEU A 82 1.48 7.30 -7.58
CA LEU A 82 0.92 6.74 -8.81
C LEU A 82 2.02 6.29 -9.77
N LEU A 83 3.07 7.10 -9.93
CA LEU A 83 4.23 6.74 -10.73
C LEU A 83 4.96 5.51 -10.17
N ALA A 84 5.15 5.43 -8.85
CA ALA A 84 5.80 4.29 -8.20
C ALA A 84 5.04 2.98 -8.43
N VAL A 85 3.70 2.99 -8.34
CA VAL A 85 2.91 1.78 -8.62
C VAL A 85 2.87 1.45 -10.10
N LEU A 86 2.87 2.45 -10.99
CA LEU A 86 2.98 2.22 -12.44
C LEU A 86 4.32 1.53 -12.78
N LEU A 87 5.43 2.00 -12.22
CA LEU A 87 6.73 1.34 -12.37
C LEU A 87 6.72 -0.10 -11.85
N LEU A 88 6.03 -0.36 -10.74
CA LEU A 88 5.87 -1.71 -10.19
C LEU A 88 5.05 -2.60 -11.14
N LEU A 89 3.96 -2.09 -11.71
CA LEU A 89 3.16 -2.83 -12.70
C LEU A 89 3.93 -3.09 -14.00
N VAL A 90 4.72 -2.11 -14.47
CA VAL A 90 5.62 -2.30 -15.63
C VAL A 90 6.70 -3.33 -15.32
N TRP A 91 7.25 -3.33 -14.10
CA TRP A 91 8.19 -4.36 -13.66
C TRP A 91 7.57 -5.76 -13.66
N ASP A 92 6.31 -5.87 -13.23
CA ASP A 92 5.54 -7.11 -13.25
C ASP A 92 4.82 -7.38 -14.60
N TYR A 93 5.16 -6.64 -15.67
CA TYR A 93 4.50 -6.77 -16.97
C TYR A 93 4.52 -8.21 -17.51
N GLN A 94 5.60 -8.96 -17.26
CA GLN A 94 5.70 -10.36 -17.67
C GLN A 94 4.64 -11.27 -17.03
N LYS A 95 4.11 -10.91 -15.86
CA LYS A 95 2.99 -11.61 -15.22
C LYS A 95 1.63 -11.11 -15.73
N LEU A 96 1.56 -9.81 -16.05
CA LEU A 96 0.33 -9.15 -16.51
C LEU A 96 0.01 -9.38 -17.98
N LYS A 97 1.02 -9.67 -18.82
CA LYS A 97 0.87 -9.88 -20.27
C LYS A 97 -0.20 -10.92 -20.57
N TYR A 98 -0.31 -11.97 -19.77
CA TYR A 98 -1.32 -13.03 -19.93
C TYR A 98 -2.77 -12.57 -19.73
N ILE A 99 -3.00 -11.46 -19.02
CA ILE A 99 -4.33 -10.85 -18.88
C ILE A 99 -4.65 -9.94 -20.08
N LEU A 100 -3.60 -9.43 -20.76
CA LEU A 100 -3.73 -8.47 -21.85
C LEU A 100 -3.73 -9.12 -23.24
N TYR A 101 -3.23 -10.35 -23.36
CA TYR A 101 -3.29 -11.12 -24.61
C TYR A 101 -4.72 -11.56 -24.93
N ALA A 102 -4.99 -11.72 -26.22
CA ALA A 102 -6.28 -12.21 -26.69
C ALA A 102 -6.50 -13.66 -26.25
N ASP A 103 -7.77 -14.01 -26.02
CA ASP A 103 -8.13 -15.40 -25.73
C ASP A 103 -7.68 -16.32 -26.88
N ASN A 104 -7.04 -17.44 -26.52
CA ASN A 104 -6.50 -18.45 -27.44
C ASN A 104 -5.34 -18.01 -28.33
N ASP A 105 -4.58 -16.99 -27.94
CA ASP A 105 -3.32 -16.68 -28.61
C ASP A 105 -2.33 -17.85 -28.44
N SER A 106 -1.89 -18.42 -29.56
CA SER A 106 -1.12 -19.66 -29.62
C SER A 106 0.40 -19.44 -29.62
N ASP A 107 0.84 -18.18 -29.56
CA ASP A 107 2.25 -17.83 -29.54
C ASP A 107 2.90 -18.11 -28.18
N PHE A 108 3.47 -19.31 -28.10
CA PHE A 108 4.62 -19.72 -27.28
C PHE A 108 4.68 -19.25 -25.82
N VAL A 109 4.16 -20.10 -24.93
CA VAL A 109 4.67 -20.19 -23.56
C VAL A 109 6.08 -20.77 -23.63
N GLN A 110 7.10 -19.94 -23.91
CA GLN A 110 8.42 -20.28 -23.43
C GLN A 110 8.35 -20.26 -21.90
N PRO A 111 8.76 -21.32 -21.19
CA PRO A 111 8.85 -21.30 -19.74
C PRO A 111 9.98 -20.35 -19.35
N GLU A 112 9.69 -19.06 -19.34
CA GLU A 112 10.58 -18.06 -18.79
C GLU A 112 10.74 -18.39 -17.30
N ILE A 113 11.95 -18.77 -16.91
CA ILE A 113 12.25 -19.19 -15.53
C ILE A 113 12.19 -17.93 -14.66
N TYR A 114 10.99 -17.65 -14.13
CA TYR A 114 10.82 -16.53 -13.23
C TYR A 114 11.56 -16.80 -11.92
N PRO A 115 12.25 -15.80 -11.35
CA PRO A 115 12.81 -15.93 -10.02
C PRO A 115 11.68 -16.30 -9.06
N THR A 116 11.78 -17.49 -8.49
CA THR A 116 10.79 -18.00 -7.55
C THR A 116 10.70 -17.09 -6.34
N TYR A 117 9.52 -17.05 -5.72
CA TYR A 117 9.33 -16.26 -4.51
C TYR A 117 10.35 -16.70 -3.44
N ASN A 118 10.92 -15.72 -2.76
CA ASN A 118 11.85 -16.02 -1.69
C ASN A 118 11.07 -16.10 -0.37
N THR A 119 11.04 -17.29 0.23
CA THR A 119 10.38 -17.56 1.51
C THR A 119 10.84 -16.60 2.63
N ILE A 120 12.08 -16.10 2.59
CA ILE A 120 12.57 -15.10 3.55
C ILE A 120 11.78 -13.80 3.39
N TRP A 121 11.64 -13.30 2.17
CA TRP A 121 10.91 -12.07 1.87
C TRP A 121 9.42 -12.18 2.19
N ILE A 122 8.79 -13.35 1.97
CA ILE A 122 7.39 -13.58 2.37
C ILE A 122 7.25 -13.51 3.90
N ARG A 123 8.10 -14.22 4.64
CA ARG A 123 8.06 -14.22 6.12
C ARG A 123 8.32 -12.83 6.68
N SER A 124 9.33 -12.13 6.16
CA SER A 124 9.66 -10.76 6.55
C SER A 124 8.53 -9.80 6.21
N GLY A 125 7.90 -9.94 5.05
CA GLY A 125 6.74 -9.15 4.64
C GLY A 125 5.55 -9.30 5.59
N PHE A 126 5.22 -10.54 5.96
CA PHE A 126 4.18 -10.83 6.94
C PHE A 126 4.53 -10.24 8.32
N LEU A 127 5.77 -10.42 8.79
CA LEU A 127 6.23 -9.85 10.06
C LEU A 127 6.17 -8.32 10.06
N LEU A 128 6.58 -7.66 8.96
CA LEU A 128 6.48 -6.22 8.80
C LEU A 128 5.04 -5.73 8.86
N PHE A 129 4.13 -6.41 8.17
CA PHE A 129 2.72 -6.06 8.18
C PHE A 129 2.13 -6.21 9.59
N SER A 130 2.36 -7.35 10.27
CA SER A 130 1.88 -7.59 11.63
C SER A 130 2.46 -6.59 12.64
N TRP A 131 3.75 -6.25 12.53
CA TRP A 131 4.39 -5.23 13.37
C TRP A 131 3.80 -3.84 13.13
N SER A 132 3.58 -3.49 11.86
CA SER A 132 3.01 -2.19 11.47
C SER A 132 1.57 -2.06 11.95
N LEU A 133 0.75 -3.08 11.72
CA LEU A 133 -0.65 -3.12 12.15
C LEU A 133 -0.77 -3.16 13.67
N GLY A 134 0.03 -3.98 14.35
CA GLY A 134 0.06 -4.07 15.81
C GLY A 134 0.48 -2.74 16.46
N GLY A 135 1.50 -2.08 15.91
CA GLY A 135 1.92 -0.76 16.36
C GLY A 135 0.83 0.30 16.15
N LEU A 136 0.16 0.30 15.00
CA LEU A 136 -0.98 1.18 14.74
C LEU A 136 -2.12 0.97 15.75
N LEU A 137 -2.50 -0.28 16.01
CA LEU A 137 -3.57 -0.61 16.96
C LEU A 137 -3.19 -0.26 18.41
N LEU A 138 -1.92 -0.42 18.78
CA LEU A 138 -1.42 -0.02 20.09
C LEU A 138 -1.47 1.50 20.25
N MET A 139 -0.96 2.25 19.26
CA MET A 139 -0.99 3.71 19.28
C MET A 139 -2.42 4.24 19.29
N ALA A 140 -3.35 3.59 18.58
CA ALA A 140 -4.76 3.97 18.59
C ALA A 140 -5.46 3.76 19.96
N ARG A 141 -4.87 3.00 20.88
CA ARG A 141 -5.38 2.83 22.26
C ARG A 141 -4.74 3.77 23.27
N LEU A 142 -3.67 4.46 22.90
CA LEU A 142 -2.95 5.38 23.77
C LEU A 142 -3.29 6.80 23.33
N ASP A 143 -3.90 7.61 24.21
CA ASP A 143 -4.33 8.97 23.86
C ASP A 143 -3.15 9.90 23.48
N ASP A 144 -1.96 9.65 24.03
CA ASP A 144 -0.70 10.28 23.60
C ASP A 144 0.41 9.21 23.56
N PRO A 145 0.64 8.57 22.40
CA PRO A 145 1.73 7.61 22.26
C PRO A 145 3.05 8.37 22.33
N GLY A 146 3.59 8.50 23.54
CA GLY A 146 4.78 9.29 23.81
C GLY A 146 5.91 9.00 22.81
N LYS A 147 6.74 10.00 22.53
CA LYS A 147 7.82 9.97 21.50
C LYS A 147 8.71 8.72 21.51
N LEU A 148 8.82 8.04 22.66
CA LEU A 148 9.56 6.78 22.79
C LEU A 148 8.87 5.61 22.07
N ILE A 149 7.54 5.49 22.16
CA ILE A 149 6.76 4.41 21.54
C ILE A 149 6.85 4.49 20.02
N SER A 150 6.69 5.69 19.45
CA SER A 150 6.83 5.90 18.01
C SER A 150 8.25 5.60 17.51
N ARG A 151 9.29 5.96 18.28
CA ARG A 151 10.69 5.61 17.98
C ARG A 151 10.93 4.10 18.01
N VAL A 152 10.46 3.40 19.05
CA VAL A 152 10.59 1.94 19.17
C VAL A 152 9.91 1.24 17.99
N TRP A 153 8.72 1.72 17.60
CA TRP A 153 7.99 1.19 16.45
C TRP A 153 8.78 1.34 15.14
N LEU A 154 9.33 2.53 14.86
CA LEU A 154 10.15 2.80 13.67
C LEU A 154 11.45 1.95 13.66
N VAL A 155 12.12 1.83 14.81
CA VAL A 155 13.31 0.99 14.94
C VAL A 155 12.97 -0.48 14.67
N GLY A 156 11.81 -0.96 15.14
CA GLY A 156 11.34 -2.32 14.86
C GLY A 156 11.17 -2.58 13.36
N ILE A 157 10.58 -1.65 12.61
CA ILE A 157 10.46 -1.74 11.14
C ILE A 157 11.85 -1.88 10.50
N LEU A 158 12.78 -0.98 10.87
CA LEU A 158 14.15 -0.99 10.34
C LEU A 158 14.88 -2.30 10.64
N LEU A 159 14.76 -2.82 11.86
CA LEU A 159 15.40 -4.09 12.27
C LEU A 159 14.87 -5.28 11.47
N ILE A 160 13.56 -5.35 11.20
CA ILE A 160 12.98 -6.42 10.40
C ILE A 160 13.49 -6.35 8.95
N VAL A 161 13.56 -5.15 8.36
CA VAL A 161 14.10 -4.96 7.00
C VAL A 161 15.58 -5.34 6.94
N LEU A 162 16.41 -4.84 7.85
CA LEU A 162 17.84 -5.16 7.91
C LEU A 162 18.08 -6.66 8.14
N GLY A 163 17.29 -7.29 9.01
CA GLY A 163 17.31 -8.73 9.24
C GLY A 163 16.96 -9.53 7.98
N ALA A 164 15.94 -9.10 7.24
CA ALA A 164 15.54 -9.71 5.97
C ALA A 164 16.68 -9.63 4.94
N LEU A 165 17.31 -8.45 4.80
CA LEU A 165 18.44 -8.24 3.89
C LEU A 165 19.65 -9.10 4.28
N TYR A 166 19.96 -9.17 5.58
CA TYR A 166 21.06 -10.00 6.09
C TYR A 166 20.83 -11.49 5.83
N LEU A 167 19.63 -12.00 6.15
CA LEU A 167 19.27 -13.40 5.92
C LEU A 167 19.28 -13.75 4.43
N ASN A 168 18.78 -12.86 3.58
CA ASN A 168 18.81 -13.05 2.13
C ASN A 168 20.25 -13.09 1.60
N LYS A 169 21.12 -12.18 2.07
CA LYS A 169 22.55 -12.18 1.72
C LYS A 169 23.28 -13.44 2.19
N LYS A 170 22.96 -13.94 3.40
CA LYS A 170 23.54 -15.19 3.94
C LYS A 170 23.09 -16.43 3.17
N ARG A 171 21.86 -16.46 2.66
CA ARG A 171 21.34 -17.58 1.87
C ARG A 171 21.94 -17.65 0.45
N ASN A 172 22.28 -16.50 -0.12
CA ASN A 172 22.80 -16.39 -1.49
C ASN A 172 24.34 -16.37 -1.55
N LYS A 173 25.03 -16.59 -0.43
CA LYS A 173 26.47 -16.87 -0.35
C LYS A 173 26.68 -18.36 -0.15
#